data_AF-A0AA96C811-F1
#
_entry.id   AF-A0AA96C811-F1
#
_cell.length_a   1.000
_cell.length_b   1.000
_cell.length_c   1.000
_cell.angle_alpha   90.00
_cell.angle_beta   90.00
_cell.angle_gamma   90.00
#
_symmetry.space_group_name_H-M   'P 1'
#
loop_
_entity.id
_entity.type
_entity.pdbx_description
1 polymer ?
#
loop_
_entity_poly.entity_id
_entity_poly.type
_entity_poly.pdbx_seq_one_letter_code
_entity_poly.pdbx_strand_id
1 'polypeptide(L)'
;MTAPKVSLSQQAEAVRFAETRQRSLACGGTVRGERSKSVEEFDIVRLGAAARTLALFSQNEDELRAFLQLPAEARQAVLQHGPALAEICMELAICEATAKAGGPVR
;
A
#
# COMPACT_ATOMS: atom_id res chain seq x y z
N MET A 1 -13.54 5.41 3.60
CA MET A 1 -12.15 5.80 3.92
C MET A 1 -11.88 7.17 3.33
N THR A 2 -11.51 8.14 4.15
CA THR A 2 -11.08 9.47 3.68
C THR A 2 -9.82 9.30 2.82
N ALA A 3 -9.76 10.00 1.68
CA ALA A 3 -8.58 9.98 0.83
C ALA A 3 -7.32 10.29 1.65
N PRO A 4 -6.20 9.58 1.42
CA PRO A 4 -4.98 9.85 2.17
C PRO A 4 -4.56 11.30 1.96
N LYS A 5 -4.23 11.98 3.06
CA LYS A 5 -3.81 13.40 3.10
C LYS A 5 -2.59 13.71 2.20
N VAL A 6 -1.90 12.68 1.71
CA VAL A 6 -0.75 12.74 0.80
C VAL A 6 -0.90 11.67 -0.29
N SER A 7 -0.88 12.06 -1.56
CA SER A 7 -1.00 11.14 -2.71
C SER A 7 0.25 10.27 -2.89
N LEU A 8 0.13 9.13 -3.59
CA LEU A 8 1.28 8.30 -3.95
C LEU A 8 2.33 9.07 -4.79
N SER A 9 1.88 9.98 -5.66
CA SER A 9 2.80 10.84 -6.43
C SER A 9 3.61 11.76 -5.51
N GLN A 10 2.96 12.37 -4.51
CA GLN A 10 3.63 13.19 -3.52
C GLN A 10 4.59 12.38 -2.63
N GLN A 11 4.24 11.13 -2.31
CA GLN A 11 5.14 10.24 -1.58
C GLN A 11 6.38 9.90 -2.42
N ALA A 12 6.20 9.54 -3.69
CA ALA A 12 7.29 9.19 -4.60
C ALA A 12 8.26 10.36 -4.82
N GLU A 13 7.75 11.58 -5.01
CA GLU A 13 8.58 12.77 -5.14
C GLU A 13 9.39 13.04 -3.86
N ALA A 14 8.80 12.87 -2.68
CA ALA A 14 9.51 13.05 -1.41
C ALA A 14 10.65 12.04 -1.26
N VAL A 15 10.43 10.77 -1.62
CA VAL A 15 11.47 9.73 -1.61
C VAL A 15 12.59 10.07 -2.59
N ARG A 16 12.28 10.47 -3.82
CA ARG A 16 13.30 10.89 -4.81
C ARG A 16 14.12 12.08 -4.32
N PHE A 17 13.48 13.04 -3.67
CA PHE A 17 14.17 14.18 -3.11
C PHE A 17 15.13 13.75 -1.98
N ALA A 18 14.68 12.90 -1.07
CA ALA A 18 15.52 12.35 0.00
C ALA A 18 16.70 11.54 -0.55
N GLU A 19 16.47 10.72 -1.57
CA GLU A 19 17.53 9.98 -2.28
C GLU A 19 18.56 10.93 -2.91
N THR A 20 18.10 11.94 -3.64
CA THR A 20 18.98 12.94 -4.27
C THR A 20 19.81 13.68 -3.23
N ARG A 21 19.19 14.07 -2.12
CA ARG A 21 19.88 14.71 -0.99
C ARG A 21 20.97 13.80 -0.42
N GLN A 22 20.66 12.53 -0.19
CA GLN A 22 21.61 11.56 0.37
C GLN A 22 22.78 11.31 -0.59
N ARG A 23 22.51 11.20 -1.90
CA ARG A 23 23.56 11.09 -2.93
C ARG A 23 24.48 12.30 -2.95
N SER A 24 23.91 13.51 -2.91
CA SER A 24 24.71 14.74 -2.86
C SER A 24 25.62 14.78 -1.63
N LEU A 25 25.10 14.43 -0.45
CA LEU A 25 25.90 14.37 0.79
C LEU A 25 27.00 13.30 0.69
N ALA A 26 26.71 12.12 0.15
CA ALA A 26 27.69 11.05 -0.04
C ALA A 26 28.83 11.44 -0.99
N CYS A 27 28.55 12.27 -1.99
CA CYS A 27 29.55 12.79 -2.94
C CYS A 27 30.26 14.07 -2.45
N GLY A 28 30.15 14.44 -1.17
CA GLY A 28 30.79 15.63 -0.60
C GLY A 28 30.10 16.96 -0.92
N GLY A 29 28.91 16.93 -1.52
CA GLY A 29 28.09 18.11 -1.75
C GLY A 29 27.49 18.64 -0.44
N THR A 30 27.37 19.96 -0.32
CA THR A 30 26.70 20.61 0.80
C THR A 30 25.23 20.86 0.47
N VAL A 31 24.33 20.49 1.38
CA VAL A 31 22.90 20.79 1.26
C VAL A 31 22.62 22.05 2.07
N ARG A 32 22.23 23.13 1.39
CA ARG A 32 21.80 24.37 2.07
C ARG A 32 20.58 24.08 2.95
N GLY A 33 20.71 24.31 4.25
CA GLY A 33 19.65 24.16 5.25
C GLY A 33 18.69 25.36 5.33
N GLU A 34 18.38 26.00 4.19
CA GLU A 34 17.56 27.23 4.14
C GLU A 34 16.13 26.95 3.64
N ARG A 35 15.56 25.78 3.90
CA ARG A 35 14.13 25.58 3.66
C ARG A 35 13.35 26.21 4.81
N SER A 36 12.19 26.79 4.52
CA SER A 36 11.31 27.26 5.59
C SER A 36 10.88 26.06 6.43
N LYS A 37 10.75 26.24 7.75
CA LYS A 37 10.32 25.17 8.68
C LYS A 37 9.05 24.45 8.22
N SER A 38 8.10 25.20 7.65
CA SER A 38 6.86 24.65 7.08
C SER A 38 7.09 23.66 5.94
N VAL A 39 8.10 23.87 5.10
CA VAL A 39 8.44 22.97 4.00
C VAL A 39 9.12 21.71 4.54
N GLU A 40 10.01 21.86 5.53
CA GLU A 40 10.65 20.71 6.18
C GLU A 40 9.63 19.81 6.90
N GLU A 41 8.71 20.41 7.65
CA GLU A 41 7.61 19.69 8.31
C GLU A 41 6.73 18.96 7.29
N PHE A 42 6.41 19.60 6.16
CA PHE A 42 5.62 18.97 5.11
C PHE A 42 6.36 17.82 4.42
N ASP A 43 7.65 17.96 4.15
CA ASP A 43 8.49 16.90 3.58
C ASP A 43 8.59 15.69 4.52
N ILE A 44 8.70 15.91 5.84
CA ILE A 44 8.67 14.84 6.84
C ILE A 44 7.34 14.09 6.80
N VAL A 45 6.21 14.79 6.70
CA VAL A 45 4.89 14.15 6.61
C VAL A 45 4.79 13.26 5.37
N ARG A 46 5.31 13.72 4.22
CA ARG A 46 5.28 12.96 2.96
C ARG A 46 6.18 11.73 3.02
N LEU A 47 7.38 11.85 3.58
CA LEU A 47 8.29 10.72 3.79
C LEU A 47 7.71 9.70 4.77
N GLY A 48 7.10 10.17 5.86
CA GLY A 48 6.42 9.29 6.81
C GLY A 48 5.23 8.56 6.18
N ALA A 49 4.49 9.23 5.28
CA ALA A 49 3.43 8.58 4.51
C ALA A 49 3.99 7.51 3.57
N ALA A 50 5.07 7.81 2.84
CA ALA A 50 5.76 6.85 1.98
C ALA A 50 6.23 5.61 2.75
N ALA A 51 6.83 5.79 3.92
CA ALA A 51 7.29 4.69 4.76
C ALA A 51 6.13 3.77 5.20
N ARG A 52 4.99 4.34 5.62
CA ARG A 52 3.80 3.55 5.98
C ARG A 52 3.21 2.79 4.79
N THR A 53 3.17 3.43 3.61
CA THR A 53 2.71 2.78 2.39
C THR A 53 3.62 1.61 2.00
N LEU A 54 4.95 1.80 2.07
CA LEU A 54 5.90 0.71 1.81
C LEU A 54 5.77 -0.42 2.83
N ALA A 55 5.54 -0.11 4.11
CA ALA A 55 5.30 -1.12 5.13
C ALA A 55 4.02 -1.94 4.83
N LEU A 56 2.94 -1.28 4.42
CA LEU A 56 1.72 -1.97 3.99
C LEU A 56 1.97 -2.87 2.77
N PHE A 57 2.68 -2.36 1.76
CA PHE A 57 3.01 -3.16 0.58
C PHE A 57 3.91 -4.35 0.90
N SER A 58 4.84 -4.19 1.84
CA SER A 58 5.70 -5.29 2.30
C SER A 58 4.90 -6.38 3.03
N GLN A 59 3.88 -6.00 3.81
CA GLN A 59 3.02 -6.98 4.51
C GLN A 59 2.14 -7.79 3.55
N ASN A 60 1.83 -7.26 2.37
CA ASN A 60 0.94 -7.87 1.39
C ASN A 60 1.68 -8.15 0.06
N GLU A 61 3.00 -8.33 0.12
CA GLU A 61 3.85 -8.33 -1.08
C GLU A 61 3.47 -9.44 -2.06
N ASP A 62 3.29 -10.66 -1.55
CA ASP A 62 2.96 -11.83 -2.39
C ASP A 62 1.59 -11.69 -3.05
N GLU A 63 0.60 -11.18 -2.31
CA GLU A 63 -0.77 -10.95 -2.80
C GLU A 63 -0.81 -9.88 -3.88
N LEU A 64 -0.10 -8.77 -3.66
CA LEU A 64 0.03 -7.69 -4.65
C LEU A 64 0.73 -8.19 -5.91
N ARG A 65 1.80 -8.98 -5.79
CA ARG A 65 2.49 -9.58 -6.93
C ARG A 65 1.59 -10.54 -7.70
N ALA A 66 0.89 -11.43 -7.01
CA ALA A 66 -0.04 -12.38 -7.62
C ALA A 66 -1.18 -11.63 -8.36
N PHE A 67 -1.76 -10.61 -7.74
CA PHE A 67 -2.80 -9.79 -8.36
C PHE A 67 -2.29 -9.06 -9.62
N LEU A 68 -1.07 -8.52 -9.58
CA LEU A 68 -0.48 -7.80 -10.71
C LEU A 68 -0.10 -8.73 -11.89
N GLN A 69 0.12 -10.02 -11.65
CA GLN A 69 0.36 -11.01 -12.71
C GLN A 69 -0.89 -11.36 -13.52
N LEU A 70 -2.09 -11.10 -12.98
CA LEU A 70 -3.34 -11.33 -13.70
C LEU A 70 -3.43 -10.40 -14.93
N PRO A 71 -4.06 -10.84 -16.04
CA PRO A 71 -4.41 -9.95 -17.15
C PRO A 71 -5.28 -8.77 -16.70
N ALA A 72 -5.25 -7.66 -17.43
CA ALA A 72 -5.98 -6.44 -17.05
C ALA A 72 -7.49 -6.68 -16.86
N GLU A 73 -8.09 -7.48 -17.74
CA GLU A 73 -9.51 -7.87 -17.67
C GLU A 73 -9.82 -8.66 -16.41
N ALA A 74 -8.93 -9.59 -16.03
CA ALA A 74 -9.07 -10.38 -14.81
C ALA A 74 -8.92 -9.51 -13.54
N ARG A 75 -7.98 -8.56 -13.52
CA ARG A 75 -7.86 -7.59 -12.42
C ARG A 75 -9.13 -6.74 -12.29
N GLN A 76 -9.69 -6.29 -13.41
CA GLN A 76 -10.95 -5.53 -13.41
C GLN A 76 -12.11 -6.37 -12.87
N ALA A 77 -12.22 -7.63 -13.28
CA ALA A 77 -13.23 -8.55 -12.78
C ALA A 77 -13.10 -8.77 -11.26
N VAL A 78 -11.88 -8.96 -10.75
CA VAL A 78 -11.61 -9.07 -9.31
C VAL A 78 -11.98 -7.79 -8.57
N LEU A 79 -11.67 -6.61 -9.11
CA LEU A 79 -12.06 -5.34 -8.46
C LEU A 79 -13.58 -5.12 -8.45
N GLN A 80 -14.28 -5.56 -9.48
CA GLN A 80 -15.72 -5.35 -9.62
C GLN A 80 -16.56 -6.39 -8.88
N HIS A 81 -16.13 -7.65 -8.87
CA HIS A 81 -16.91 -8.79 -8.36
C HIS A 81 -16.25 -9.49 -7.17
N GLY A 82 -14.97 -9.25 -6.92
CA GLY A 82 -14.20 -9.89 -5.86
C GLY A 82 -14.81 -9.74 -4.46
N PRO A 83 -15.32 -8.56 -4.04
CA PRO A 83 -15.93 -8.43 -2.71
C PRO A 83 -17.13 -9.36 -2.50
N ALA A 84 -18.05 -9.42 -3.47
CA ALA A 84 -19.22 -10.29 -3.38
C ALA A 84 -18.84 -11.77 -3.42
N LEU A 85 -17.88 -12.15 -4.26
CA LEU A 85 -17.36 -13.52 -4.30
C LEU A 85 -16.64 -13.90 -3.01
N ALA A 86 -15.89 -12.98 -2.41
CA ALA A 86 -15.20 -13.21 -1.15
C ALA A 86 -16.18 -13.47 -0.01
N GLU A 87 -17.27 -12.70 0.09
CA GLU A 87 -18.33 -12.92 1.09
C GLU A 87 -18.93 -14.33 0.96
N ILE A 88 -19.32 -14.73 -0.26
CA ILE A 88 -19.88 -16.07 -0.52
C ILE A 88 -18.87 -17.17 -0.16
N CYS A 89 -17.61 -17.02 -0.58
CA CYS A 89 -16.57 -18.01 -0.27
C CYS A 89 -16.31 -18.13 1.24
N MET A 90 -16.36 -17.03 1.98
CA MET A 90 -16.20 -17.04 3.44
C MET A 90 -17.38 -17.71 4.14
N GLU A 91 -18.62 -17.47 3.68
CA GLU A 91 -19.81 -18.16 4.19
C GLU A 91 -19.73 -19.68 3.94
N LEU A 92 -19.34 -20.09 2.73
CA LEU A 92 -19.13 -21.49 2.39
C LEU A 92 -18.07 -22.14 3.29
N ALA A 93 -16.93 -21.47 3.49
CA ALA A 93 -15.87 -21.98 4.35
C ALA A 93 -16.34 -22.18 5.82
N ILE A 94 -17.18 -21.28 6.33
CA ILE A 94 -17.78 -21.40 7.66
C ILE A 94 -18.75 -22.60 7.72
N CYS A 95 -19.61 -22.75 6.71
CA CYS A 95 -20.54 -23.87 6.61
C CYS A 95 -19.80 -25.21 6.54
N GLU A 96 -18.76 -25.32 5.72
CA GLU A 96 -17.92 -26.51 5.61
C GLU A 96 -17.20 -26.85 6.92
N ALA A 97 -16.63 -25.84 7.60
CA ALA A 97 -16.00 -26.04 8.90
C ALA A 97 -17.00 -26.52 9.96
N THR A 98 -18.22 -25.98 9.94
CA THR A 98 -19.31 -26.37 10.86
C THR A 98 -19.80 -27.79 10.60
N ALA A 99 -19.98 -28.15 9.31
CA ALA A 99 -20.34 -29.50 8.90
C ALA A 99 -19.29 -30.53 9.32
N LYS A 100 -18.00 -30.21 9.14
CA LYS A 100 -16.87 -31.07 9.55
C LYS A 100 -16.80 -31.26 11.06
N ALA A 101 -17.26 -30.29 11.84
CA ALA A 101 -17.35 -30.38 13.31
C ALA A 101 -18.60 -31.14 13.81
N GLY A 102 -19.44 -31.66 12.92
CA GLY A 102 -20.67 -32.38 13.28
C GLY A 102 -21.86 -31.47 13.63
N GLY A 103 -21.78 -30.18 13.30
CA GLY A 103 -22.90 -29.24 13.46
C GLY A 103 -23.98 -29.40 12.39
N PRO A 104 -25.18 -28.85 12.60
CA PRO A 104 -26.27 -28.92 11.64
C PRO A 104 -25.91 -28.11 10.37
N VAL A 105 -25.90 -28.78 9.23
CA VAL A 105 -25.76 -28.15 7.91
C VAL A 105 -27.11 -27.53 7.54
N ARG A 106 -27.14 -26.22 7.27
CA ARG A 106 -28.33 -25.51 6.79
C ARG A 106 -28.34 -25.42 5.28
#